data_AF-X0TPV6-F1
#
_entry.id   AF-X0TPV6-F1
#
_cell.length_a   1.000
_cell.length_b   1.000
_cell.length_c   1.000
_cell.angle_alpha   90.00
_cell.angle_beta   90.00
_cell.angle_gamma   90.00
#
_symmetry.space_group_name_H-M   'P 1'
#
loop_
_entity.id
_entity.type
_entity.pdbx_description
1 polymer ?
#
loop_
_entity_poly.entity_id
_entity_poly.type
_entity_poly.pdbx_seq_one_letter_code
_entity_poly.pdbx_strand_id
1 'polypeptide(L)' 'MYYITILDFDNGSVDQYNLADHFDKTTLAHWQTEDFEEFITSEGYRLKNIEWMSHSDNTINYF' A
#
# COMPACT_ATOMS: atom_id res chain seq x y z
N MET A 1 -5.08 10.04 5.85
CA MET A 1 -5.50 8.63 5.97
C MET A 1 -4.50 7.86 5.14
N TYR A 2 -3.86 6.82 5.68
CA TYR A 2 -2.81 6.12 4.95
C TYR A 2 -3.43 4.99 4.15
N TYR A 3 -3.38 5.11 2.83
CA TYR A 3 -3.81 4.09 1.92
C TYR A 3 -2.59 3.51 1.22
N ILE A 4 -2.68 2.23 0.89
CA ILE A 4 -1.77 1.60 -0.05
C ILE A 4 -2.58 1.06 -1.21
N THR A 5 -2.20 1.44 -2.41
CA THR A 5 -2.74 0.86 -3.64
C THR A 5 -1.70 -0.09 -4.20
N ILE A 6 -2.13 -1.30 -4.52
CA ILE A 6 -1.32 -2.37 -5.11
C ILE A 6 -1.91 -2.65 -6.49
N LEU A 7 -1.06 -2.59 -7.49
CA LEU A 7 -1.36 -2.91 -8.88
C LEU A 7 -0.75 -4.28 -9.18
N ASP A 8 -1.58 -5.31 -9.30
CA ASP A 8 -1.14 -6.66 -9.60
C ASP A 8 -1.14 -6.90 -11.10
N PHE A 9 0.05 -7.06 -11.70
CA PHE A 9 0.19 -7.34 -13.13
C PHE A 9 -0.06 -8.80 -13.49
N ASP A 10 -0.01 -9.72 -12.52
CA ASP A 10 -0.28 -11.15 -12.71
C ASP A 10 -1.80 -11.38 -12.90
N ASN A 11 -2.60 -10.72 -12.06
CA ASN A 11 -4.06 -10.79 -12.11
C ASN A 11 -4.72 -9.66 -12.92
N GLY A 12 -3.99 -8.58 -13.20
CA GLY A 12 -4.54 -7.37 -13.81
C GLY A 12 -5.54 -6.65 -12.92
N SER A 13 -5.42 -6.81 -11.60
CA SER A 13 -6.28 -6.19 -10.59
C SER A 13 -5.60 -4.99 -9.92
N VAL A 14 -6.43 -4.12 -9.35
CA VAL A 14 -5.97 -3.02 -8.50
C VAL A 14 -6.65 -3.16 -7.16
N ASP A 15 -5.85 -3.38 -6.13
CA ASP A 15 -6.31 -3.66 -4.77
C ASP A 15 -5.86 -2.51 -3.87
N GLN A 16 -6.80 -1.89 -3.16
CA GLN A 16 -6.52 -0.77 -2.26
C GLN A 16 -6.84 -1.16 -0.82
N TYR A 17 -5.87 -0.96 0.06
CA TYR A 17 -5.99 -1.23 1.48
C TYR A 17 -5.96 0.07 2.28
N ASN A 18 -6.91 0.18 3.22
CA ASN A 18 -6.90 1.23 4.22
C ASN A 18 -6.06 0.78 5.41
N LEU A 19 -4.82 1.22 5.46
CA LEU A 19 -3.91 0.82 6.53
C LEU A 19 -4.36 1.34 7.90
N ALA A 20 -5.12 2.43 7.93
CA ALA A 20 -5.64 2.99 9.17
C ALA A 20 -6.71 2.11 9.86
N ASP A 21 -7.29 1.14 9.15
CA ASP A 21 -8.23 0.17 9.74
C ASP A 21 -7.49 -0.97 10.47
N HIS A 22 -6.24 -1.21 10.08
CA HIS A 22 -5.42 -2.32 10.62
C HIS A 22 -4.32 -1.83 11.57
N PHE A 23 -3.85 -0.59 11.41
CA PHE A 23 -2.71 -0.05 12.15
C PHE A 23 -2.96 1.37 12.66
N ASP A 24 -2.39 1.68 13.83
CA ASP A 24 -2.41 3.04 14.38
C ASP A 24 -1.64 4.02 13.49
N LYS A 25 -2.17 5.25 13.39
CA LYS A 25 -1.55 6.34 12.62
C LYS A 25 -0.11 6.63 13.03
N THR A 26 0.22 6.47 14.31
CA THR A 26 1.57 6.66 14.85
C THR A 26 2.53 5.57 14.39
N THR A 27 2.05 4.35 14.19
CA THR A 27 2.85 3.23 13.68
C THR A 27 3.08 3.43 12.18
N LEU A 28 2.02 3.78 11.44
CA LEU A 28 2.07 4.08 10.01
C LEU A 28 2.97 5.29 9.67
N ALA A 29 3.04 6.28 10.55
CA ALA A 29 3.93 7.42 10.37
C ALA A 29 5.42 7.04 10.44
N HIS A 30 5.76 5.92 11.07
CA HIS A 30 7.13 5.42 11.16
C HIS A 30 7.46 4.33 10.14
N TRP A 31 6.45 3.81 9.43
CA TRP A 31 6.66 2.79 8.41
C TRP A 31 7.62 3.26 7.33
N GLN A 32 8.62 2.43 7.07
CA GLN A 32 9.55 2.55 5.97
C GLN A 32 9.10 1.63 4.83
N THR A 33 9.77 1.75 3.69
CA THR A 33 9.51 0.91 2.51
C THR A 33 9.45 -0.58 2.85
N GLU A 34 10.37 -1.07 3.70
CA GLU A 34 10.43 -2.47 4.12
C GLU A 34 9.16 -2.92 4.87
N ASP A 35 8.57 -2.07 5.72
CA ASP A 35 7.33 -2.38 6.44
C ASP A 35 6.14 -2.55 5.47
N PHE A 36 6.08 -1.71 4.42
CA PHE A 36 5.06 -1.84 3.38
C PHE A 36 5.27 -3.12 2.55
N GLU A 37 6.51 -3.43 2.18
CA GLU A 37 6.85 -4.66 1.45
C GLU A 37 6.50 -5.91 2.25
N GLU A 38 6.72 -5.90 3.57
CA GLU A 38 6.34 -6.99 4.47
C GLU A 38 4.82 -7.17 4.53
N PHE A 39 4.06 -6.07 4.67
CA PHE A 39 2.60 -6.10 4.63
C PHE A 39 2.09 -6.69 3.31
N ILE A 40 2.59 -6.18 2.19
CA ILE A 40 2.22 -6.63 0.85
C ILE A 40 2.53 -8.12 0.65
N THR A 41 3.69 -8.57 1.10
CA THR A 41 4.08 -9.98 1.01
C THR A 41 3.24 -10.86 1.93
N SER A 42 2.84 -10.35 3.11
CA SER A 42 1.93 -11.02 4.05
C SER A 42 0.52 -11.19 3.48
N GLU A 43 0.04 -10.23 2.67
CA GLU A 43 -1.23 -10.34 1.93
C GLU A 43 -1.16 -11.34 0.76
N GLY A 44 0.04 -11.84 0.43
CA GLY A 44 0.25 -12.87 -0.60
C GLY A 44 0.65 -12.32 -1.96
N TYR A 45 0.89 -11.01 -2.09
CA TYR A 45 1.37 -10.42 -3.34
C TYR A 45 2.86 -10.71 -3.57
N ARG A 46 3.24 -10.72 -4.84
CA ARG A 46 4.63 -10.88 -5.28
C ARG A 46 5.21 -9.54 -5.69
N LEU A 47 6.07 -8.96 -4.85
CA LEU A 47 6.74 -7.66 -5.08
C LEU A 47 7.35 -7.50 -6.50
N LYS A 48 7.78 -8.60 -7.13
CA LYS A 48 8.37 -8.58 -8.48
C LYS A 48 7.35 -8.30 -9.61
N ASN A 49 6.08 -8.64 -9.41
CA ASN A 49 5.00 -8.55 -10.40
C ASN A 49 3.91 -7.57 -9.97
N ILE A 50 4.23 -6.66 -9.05
CA ILE A 50 3.29 -5.62 -8.62
C ILE A 50 3.98 -4.26 -8.62
N GLU A 51 3.18 -3.21 -8.78
CA GLU A 51 3.56 -1.86 -8.40
C GLU A 51 2.70 -1.43 -7.23
N TRP A 52 3.26 -0.71 -6.28
CA TRP A 52 2.50 -0.24 -5.13
C TRP A 52 2.86 1.19 -4.78
N MET A 53 1.88 1.91 -4.23
CA MET A 53 2.05 3.29 -3.82
C MET A 53 1.32 3.51 -2.50
N SER A 54 2.07 3.88 -1.46
CA SER A 54 1.50 4.37 -0.22
C SER A 54 1.32 5.89 -0.29
N HIS A 55 0.17 6.38 0.16
CA HIS A 55 -0.14 7.80 0.20
C HIS A 55 -0.94 8.15 1.45
N SER A 56 -0.59 9.27 2.07
CA SER A 56 -1.21 9.78 3.31
C SER A 56 -2.31 10.80 3.06
N ASP A 57 -2.38 11.29 1.82
CA ASP A 57 -3.22 12.38 1.37
C ASP A 57 -4.25 11.84 0.37
N ASN A 58 -5.54 12.13 0.57
CA ASN A 58 -6.61 11.74 -0.36
C ASN A 58 -6.61 12.63 -1.63
N THR A 59 -5.54 13.40 -1.83
CA THR A 59 -5.42 14.38 -2.89
C THR A 59 -4.57 13.79 -4.02
N ILE A 60 -5.26 13.24 -5.03
CA ILE A 60 -4.65 12.95 -6.32
C ILE A 60 -4.52 14.28 -7.06
N ASN A 61 -3.30 14.77 -7.26
CA ASN A 61 -3.06 15.92 -8.13
C ASN A 61 -3.29 15.50 -9.58
N TYR A 62 -4.41 15.93 -10.15
CA TYR A 62 -4.64 15.88 -11.60
C TYR A 62 -3.78 16.97 -12.26
N PHE A 63 -2.91 16.58 -13.18
CA PHE A 63 -2.22 17.49 -14.11
C PHE A 63 -2.97 17.55 -15.45
#